data_AF-U5FS76-F1
#
_entry.id   AF-U5FS76-F1
#
_cell.length_a   1.000
_cell.length_b   1.000
_cell.length_c   1.000
_cell.angle_alpha   90.00
_cell.angle_beta   90.00
_cell.angle_gamma   90.00
#
_symmetry.space_group_name_H-M   'P 1'
#
loop_
_entity.id
_entity.type
_entity.pdbx_description
1 polymer ?
#
loop_
_entity_poly.entity_id
_entity_poly.type
_entity_poly.pdbx_seq_one_letter_code
_entity_poly.pdbx_strand_id
1 'polypeptide(L)'
;NIPKFPSMNVWDPFKRLGVSPYASEEEVWSSRNFLLKQYAGHERSEESIEAAFEKLLMTSFRQRKETKINFKTRIEKKVEESPPWVKNLLNFVELPPMEVIFRRLFLFAFMGCWSIMNSAEGVLPSR
;
A
#
# COMPACT_ATOMS: atom_id res chain seq x y z
N ASN A 1 -9.44 -18.69 35.10
CA ASN A 1 -10.44 -17.69 34.68
C ASN A 1 -9.93 -17.08 33.40
N ILE A 2 -10.58 -17.31 32.25
CA ILE A 2 -10.10 -16.78 30.96
C ILE A 2 -10.40 -15.27 30.94
N PRO A 3 -9.42 -14.39 30.69
CA PRO A 3 -9.64 -12.96 30.66
C PRO A 3 -10.67 -12.63 29.56
N LYS A 4 -11.68 -11.83 29.91
CA LYS A 4 -12.75 -11.42 29.01
C LYS A 4 -12.54 -9.97 28.59
N PHE A 5 -12.67 -9.69 27.30
CA PHE A 5 -12.51 -8.34 26.79
C PHE A 5 -13.67 -7.44 27.23
N PRO A 6 -13.41 -6.31 27.92
CA PRO A 6 -14.47 -5.47 28.47
C PRO A 6 -15.22 -4.66 27.39
N SER A 7 -14.58 -4.32 26.28
CA SER A 7 -15.09 -3.35 25.29
C SER A 7 -15.79 -3.98 24.08
N MET A 8 -16.25 -5.23 24.15
CA MET A 8 -16.86 -5.94 23.02
C MET A 8 -18.06 -5.21 22.39
N ASN A 9 -18.84 -4.47 23.18
CA ASN A 9 -20.04 -3.76 22.73
C ASN A 9 -19.80 -2.31 22.26
N VAL A 10 -18.57 -1.80 22.30
CA VAL A 10 -18.29 -0.41 21.92
C VAL A 10 -18.38 -0.27 20.40
N TRP A 11 -19.29 0.55 19.88
CA TRP A 11 -19.51 0.66 18.43
C TRP A 11 -18.32 1.23 17.65
N ASP A 12 -17.65 2.22 18.24
CA ASP A 12 -16.49 2.89 17.65
C ASP A 12 -15.25 1.96 17.65
N PRO A 13 -14.71 1.58 16.47
CA PRO A 13 -13.61 0.63 16.39
C PRO A 13 -12.29 1.16 16.98
N PHE A 14 -12.04 2.48 16.97
CA PHE A 14 -10.85 3.06 17.59
C PHE A 14 -10.91 2.92 19.11
N LYS A 15 -12.05 3.31 19.70
CA LYS A 15 -12.30 3.13 21.14
C LYS A 15 -12.35 1.65 21.53
N ARG A 16 -12.82 0.78 20.63
CA ARG A 16 -12.80 -0.66 20.85
C ARG A 16 -11.35 -1.16 20.94
N LEU A 17 -10.46 -0.78 20.04
CA LEU A 17 -9.05 -1.18 20.08
C LEU A 17 -8.19 -0.40 21.09
N GLY A 18 -8.74 0.63 21.74
CA GLY A 18 -8.01 1.46 22.69
C GLY A 18 -6.99 2.41 22.05
N VAL A 19 -7.19 2.73 20.78
CA VAL A 19 -6.29 3.58 19.98
C VAL A 19 -6.92 4.95 19.72
N SER A 20 -6.06 5.94 19.46
CA SER A 20 -6.51 7.27 19.04
C SER A 20 -7.23 7.20 17.67
N PRO A 21 -8.25 8.04 17.41
CA PRO A 21 -8.81 8.21 16.06
C PRO A 21 -7.78 8.64 15.00
N TYR A 22 -6.64 9.18 15.45
CA TYR A 22 -5.52 9.61 14.61
C TYR A 22 -4.33 8.63 14.65
N ALA A 23 -4.53 7.43 15.20
CA ALA A 23 -3.47 6.44 15.30
C ALA A 23 -2.96 6.00 13.93
N SER A 24 -1.66 5.72 13.82
CA SER A 24 -1.05 5.20 12.59
C SER A 24 -1.45 3.74 12.34
N GLU A 25 -1.25 3.25 11.12
CA GLU A 25 -1.53 1.83 10.80
C GLU A 25 -0.73 0.90 11.72
N GLU A 26 0.53 1.24 12.00
CA GLU A 26 1.41 0.48 12.89
C GLU A 26 0.88 0.42 14.33
N GLU A 27 0.33 1.51 14.85
CA GLU A 27 -0.27 1.55 16.19
C GLU A 27 -1.53 0.71 16.29
N VAL A 28 -2.35 0.70 15.23
CA VAL A 28 -3.55 -0.15 15.15
C VAL A 28 -3.14 -1.63 15.11
N TRP A 29 -2.13 -1.98 14.32
CA TRP A 29 -1.58 -3.33 14.24
C TRP A 29 -0.97 -3.79 15.57
N SER A 30 -0.19 -2.93 16.24
CA SER A 30 0.43 -3.25 17.52
C SER A 30 -0.61 -3.47 18.61
N SER A 31 -1.65 -2.63 18.65
CA SER A 31 -2.76 -2.74 19.61
C SER A 31 -3.56 -4.02 19.41
N ARG A 32 -3.88 -4.39 18.17
CA ARG A 32 -4.52 -5.68 17.85
C ARG A 32 -3.68 -6.85 18.33
N ASN A 33 -2.37 -6.82 18.09
CA ASN A 33 -1.48 -7.91 18.46
C ASN A 33 -1.35 -8.05 19.99
N PHE A 34 -1.28 -6.92 20.70
CA PHE A 34 -1.29 -6.88 22.16
C PHE A 34 -2.59 -7.46 22.74
N LEU A 35 -3.75 -7.02 22.23
CA LEU A 35 -5.05 -7.45 22.70
C LEU A 35 -5.30 -8.94 22.45
N LEU A 36 -4.95 -9.45 21.26
CA LEU A 36 -5.09 -10.89 20.99
C LEU A 36 -4.20 -11.74 21.89
N LYS A 37 -2.99 -11.29 22.18
CA LYS A 37 -2.11 -11.98 23.13
C LYS A 37 -2.69 -11.98 24.55
N GLN A 38 -3.28 -10.86 24.97
CA GLN A 38 -3.86 -10.71 26.31
C GLN A 38 -5.15 -11.52 26.49
N TYR A 39 -5.98 -11.63 25.45
CA TYR A 39 -7.28 -12.29 25.49
C TYR A 39 -7.30 -13.64 24.76
N ALA A 40 -6.11 -14.22 24.55
CA ALA A 40 -5.93 -15.52 23.91
C ALA A 40 -6.75 -16.61 24.62
N GLY A 41 -7.51 -17.37 23.84
CA GLY A 41 -8.35 -18.48 24.31
C GLY A 41 -9.78 -18.08 24.69
N HIS A 42 -10.17 -16.81 24.56
CA HIS A 42 -11.58 -16.40 24.62
C HIS A 42 -12.07 -16.00 23.22
N GLU A 43 -12.60 -16.97 22.48
CA GLU A 43 -13.04 -16.83 21.08
C GLU A 43 -13.83 -15.54 20.83
N ARG A 44 -14.87 -15.26 21.65
CA ARG A 44 -15.68 -14.05 21.48
C ARG A 44 -14.93 -12.73 21.68
N SER A 45 -13.87 -12.75 22.49
CA SER A 45 -13.02 -11.58 22.69
C SER A 45 -12.16 -11.38 21.44
N GLU A 46 -11.55 -12.46 20.94
CA GLU A 46 -10.74 -12.45 19.72
C GLU A 46 -11.55 -11.98 18.51
N GLU A 47 -12.74 -12.55 18.30
CA GLU A 47 -13.68 -12.14 17.26
C GLU A 47 -13.97 -10.63 17.31
N SER A 48 -14.20 -10.10 18.52
CA SER A 48 -14.55 -8.68 18.70
C SER A 48 -13.38 -7.74 18.37
N ILE A 49 -12.15 -8.17 18.65
CA ILE A 49 -10.91 -7.45 18.38
C ILE A 49 -10.67 -7.45 16.87
N GLU A 50 -10.77 -8.61 16.22
CA GLU A 50 -10.58 -8.75 14.77
C GLU A 50 -11.65 -7.99 13.98
N ALA A 51 -12.92 -8.03 14.40
CA ALA A 51 -13.98 -7.30 13.74
C ALA A 51 -13.79 -5.77 13.79
N ALA A 52 -13.24 -5.22 14.88
CA ALA A 52 -12.90 -3.79 14.94
C ALA A 52 -11.70 -3.46 14.04
N PHE A 53 -10.69 -4.32 14.03
CA PHE A 53 -9.52 -4.19 13.18
C PHE A 53 -9.90 -4.21 11.70
N GLU A 54 -10.71 -5.18 11.26
CA GLU A 54 -11.18 -5.31 9.88
C GLU A 54 -11.95 -4.06 9.44
N LYS A 55 -12.82 -3.51 10.30
CA LYS A 55 -13.52 -2.25 10.01
C LYS A 55 -12.54 -1.11 9.74
N LEU A 56 -11.53 -0.91 10.59
CA LEU A 56 -10.51 0.11 10.36
C LEU A 56 -9.77 -0.12 9.05
N LEU A 57 -9.40 -1.37 8.78
CA LEU A 57 -8.68 -1.78 7.58
C LEU A 57 -9.51 -1.54 6.31
N MET A 58 -10.81 -1.82 6.36
CA MET A 58 -11.74 -1.57 5.28
C MET A 58 -11.95 -0.06 5.04
N THR A 59 -11.95 0.76 6.11
CA THR A 59 -12.00 2.23 5.96
C THR A 59 -10.75 2.81 5.31
N SER A 60 -9.55 2.33 5.65
CA SER A 60 -8.31 2.81 5.04
C SER A 60 -8.22 2.42 3.56
N PHE A 61 -8.66 1.21 3.19
CA PHE A 61 -8.76 0.80 1.79
C PHE A 61 -9.77 1.60 0.98
N ARG A 62 -10.94 1.91 1.57
CA ARG A 62 -11.95 2.74 0.91
C ARG A 62 -11.38 4.12 0.59
N GLN A 63 -10.69 4.75 1.56
CA GLN A 63 -10.04 6.05 1.33
C GLN A 63 -9.02 6.00 0.19
N ARG A 64 -8.21 4.94 0.10
CA ARG A 64 -7.24 4.76 -1.00
C ARG A 64 -7.92 4.55 -2.36
N LYS A 65 -9.03 3.79 -2.41
CA LYS A 65 -9.78 3.52 -3.65
C LYS A 65 -10.46 4.79 -4.18
N GLU A 66 -11.14 5.51 -3.31
CA GLU A 66 -11.78 6.80 -3.64
C GLU A 66 -10.75 7.83 -4.12
N THR A 67 -9.59 7.89 -3.46
CA THR A 67 -8.52 8.84 -3.83
C THR A 67 -7.97 8.54 -5.23
N LYS A 68 -7.63 7.28 -5.55
CA LYS A 68 -7.13 6.90 -6.89
C LYS A 68 -8.12 7.24 -8.01
N ILE A 69 -9.41 7.02 -7.81
CA ILE A 69 -10.46 7.32 -8.80
C ILE A 69 -10.61 8.84 -9.00
N ASN A 70 -10.60 9.60 -7.90
CA ASN A 70 -10.64 11.06 -7.96
C ASN A 70 -9.39 11.69 -8.59
N PHE A 71 -8.22 11.05 -8.48
CA PHE A 71 -7.00 11.51 -9.15
C PHE A 71 -7.05 11.24 -10.66
N LYS A 72 -7.44 10.02 -11.08
CA LYS A 72 -7.55 9.67 -12.50
C LYS A 72 -8.52 10.60 -13.23
N THR A 73 -9.72 10.79 -12.69
CA THR A 73 -10.75 11.67 -13.27
C THR A 73 -10.34 13.15 -13.28
N ARG A 74 -9.61 13.63 -12.26
CA ARG A 74 -9.05 15.00 -12.26
C ARG A 74 -7.95 15.18 -13.30
N ILE A 75 -7.11 14.17 -13.54
CA ILE A 75 -6.07 14.20 -14.56
C ILE A 75 -6.72 14.22 -15.95
N GLU A 76 -7.69 13.33 -16.21
CA GLU A 76 -8.43 13.28 -17.49
C GLU A 76 -9.12 14.62 -17.79
N LYS A 77 -9.86 15.19 -16.82
CA LYS A 77 -10.49 16.51 -16.98
C LYS A 77 -9.48 17.63 -17.21
N LYS A 78 -8.38 17.65 -16.46
CA LYS A 78 -7.32 18.64 -16.68
C LYS A 78 -6.72 18.51 -18.07
N VAL A 79 -6.56 17.30 -18.61
CA VAL A 79 -6.05 17.07 -19.97
C VAL A 79 -7.05 17.56 -21.02
N GLU A 80 -8.34 17.35 -20.81
CA GLU A 80 -9.39 17.84 -21.72
C GLU A 80 -9.49 19.38 -21.73
N GLU A 81 -9.45 20.00 -20.56
CA GLU A 81 -9.48 21.47 -20.35
C GLU A 81 -8.10 22.13 -20.54
N SER A 82 -7.05 21.34 -20.81
CA SER A 82 -5.70 21.88 -20.93
C SER A 82 -5.57 22.84 -22.11
N PRO A 83 -4.83 23.95 -21.95
CA PRO A 83 -4.54 24.87 -23.04
C PRO A 83 -3.82 24.15 -24.21
N PRO A 84 -3.94 24.67 -25.45
CA PRO A 84 -3.42 24.02 -26.66
C PRO A 84 -1.94 23.63 -26.59
N TRP A 85 -1.12 24.34 -25.82
CA TRP A 85 0.31 24.06 -25.66
C TRP A 85 0.58 22.74 -24.91
N VAL A 86 -0.27 22.32 -23.97
CA VAL A 86 -0.12 21.04 -23.25
C VAL A 86 -0.48 19.88 -24.18
N LYS A 87 -1.54 20.03 -24.97
CA LYS A 87 -1.96 19.06 -25.99
C LYS A 87 -0.88 18.94 -27.07
N ASN A 88 -0.28 20.06 -27.48
CA ASN A 88 0.87 20.03 -28.38
C ASN A 88 2.08 19.36 -27.74
N LEU A 89 2.43 19.60 -26.47
CA LEU A 89 3.53 18.89 -25.81
C LEU A 89 3.28 17.38 -25.72
N LEU A 90 2.05 16.95 -25.41
CA LEU A 90 1.69 15.52 -25.42
C LEU A 90 1.75 14.90 -26.82
N ASN A 91 1.43 15.67 -27.87
CA ASN A 91 1.58 15.22 -29.26
C ASN A 91 3.04 15.27 -29.74
N PHE A 92 3.85 16.22 -29.27
CA PHE A 92 5.29 16.31 -29.56
C PHE A 92 6.07 15.22 -28.82
N VAL A 93 5.56 14.77 -27.68
CA VAL A 93 5.92 13.51 -27.03
C VAL A 93 4.93 12.44 -27.50
N GLU A 94 4.80 12.24 -28.82
CA GLU A 94 4.37 10.96 -29.37
C GLU A 94 5.32 9.92 -28.79
N LEU A 95 4.95 9.36 -27.64
CA LEU A 95 5.70 8.31 -26.97
C LEU A 95 5.89 7.23 -28.03
N PRO A 96 7.15 6.91 -28.41
CA PRO A 96 7.39 5.86 -29.37
C PRO A 96 6.66 4.60 -28.87
N PRO A 97 6.15 3.74 -29.77
CA PRO A 97 5.31 2.60 -29.41
C PRO A 97 5.80 1.93 -28.13
N MET A 98 4.92 1.66 -27.17
CA MET A 98 5.28 1.14 -25.84
C MET A 98 6.24 -0.07 -25.91
N GLU A 99 6.17 -0.84 -26.99
CA GLU A 99 7.11 -1.91 -27.33
C GLU A 99 8.58 -1.47 -27.38
N VAL A 100 8.90 -0.31 -27.97
CA VAL A 100 10.26 0.25 -28.03
C VAL A 100 10.73 0.67 -26.64
N ILE A 101 9.85 1.26 -25.84
CA ILE A 101 10.14 1.67 -24.47
C ILE A 101 10.43 0.45 -23.60
N PHE A 102 9.59 -0.58 -23.66
CA PHE A 102 9.80 -1.83 -22.93
C PHE A 102 11.04 -2.59 -23.39
N ARG A 103 11.32 -2.65 -24.70
CA ARG A 103 12.55 -3.25 -25.22
C ARG A 103 13.80 -2.54 -24.68
N ARG A 104 13.81 -1.20 -24.67
CA ARG A 104 14.95 -0.42 -24.13
C ARG A 104 15.08 -0.59 -22.62
N LEU A 105 13.98 -0.49 -21.87
CA LEU A 105 13.99 -0.71 -20.42
C LEU A 105 14.48 -2.12 -20.08
N PHE A 106 14.01 -3.13 -20.80
CA PHE A 106 14.46 -4.50 -20.62
C PHE A 106 15.95 -4.66 -20.95
N LEU A 107 16.42 -4.08 -22.05
CA LEU A 107 17.84 -4.08 -22.42
C LEU A 107 18.71 -3.40 -21.36
N PHE A 108 18.30 -2.23 -20.83
CA PHE A 108 19.06 -1.54 -19.79
C PHE A 108 19.03 -2.27 -18.45
N ALA A 109 17.89 -2.85 -18.07
CA ALA A 109 17.79 -3.68 -16.88
C ALA A 109 18.65 -4.95 -17.02
N PHE A 110 18.58 -5.60 -18.17
CA PHE A 110 19.37 -6.79 -18.48
C PHE A 110 20.87 -6.45 -18.52
N MET A 111 21.28 -5.37 -19.17
CA MET A 111 22.67 -4.90 -19.18
C MET A 111 23.15 -4.49 -17.79
N GLY A 112 22.30 -3.87 -16.96
CA GLY A 112 22.63 -3.52 -15.58
C GLY A 112 22.85 -4.76 -14.71
N CYS A 113 21.94 -5.73 -14.78
CA CYS A 113 22.07 -7.02 -14.10
C CYS A 113 23.27 -7.83 -14.63
N TRP A 114 23.47 -7.86 -15.95
CA TRP A 114 24.59 -8.53 -16.61
C TRP A 114 25.93 -7.90 -16.23
N SER A 115 25.99 -6.57 -16.14
CA SER A 115 27.18 -5.85 -15.69
C SER A 115 27.53 -6.19 -14.25
N ILE A 116 26.55 -6.35 -13.36
CA ILE A 116 26.80 -6.72 -11.96
C ILE A 116 27.30 -8.16 -11.85
N MET A 117 26.75 -9.09 -12.63
CA MET A 117 27.18 -10.50 -12.64
C MET A 117 28.58 -10.67 -13.25
N ASN A 118 28.88 -10.01 -14.36
CA ASN A 118 30.22 -10.08 -14.99
C ASN A 118 31.30 -9.34 -14.16
N SER A 119 30.91 -8.34 -13.35
CA SER A 119 31.81 -7.74 -12.35
C SER A 119 31.97 -8.61 -11.08
N ALA A 120 31.13 -9.61 -10.86
CA ALA A 120 31.26 -10.57 -9.75
C ALA A 120 32.20 -11.74 -10.06
N GLU A 121 32.54 -11.99 -11.34
CA GLU A 121 33.51 -13.04 -11.74
C GLU A 121 34.98 -12.59 -11.59
N GLY A 122 35.23 -11.33 -11.21
CA GLY A 122 36.56 -10.81 -10.92
C GLY A 122 37.14 -11.15 -9.54
N VAL A 123 36.42 -11.90 -8.70
CA VAL A 123 36.90 -12.30 -7.35
C VAL A 123 36.74 -13.81 -7.16
N LEU A 124 37.54 -14.60 -7.88
CA LEU A 124 37.95 -15.93 -7.43
C LEU A 124 39.47 -16.05 -7.51
N PRO A 125 40.15 -16.52 -6.45
CA PRO A 125 41.59 -16.47 -6.34
C PRO A 125 42.23 -17.54 -7.24
N SER A 126 43.30 -17.13 -7.92
CA SER A 126 44.24 -18.02 -8.60
C SER A 126 44.69 -19.17 -7.69
N ARG A 127 44.49 -20.41 -8.15
CA ARG A 127 45.30 -21.58 -7.78
C ARG A 127 45.64 -22.35 -9.04
#